data_AF-A0A2E4IEF8-F1
#
_entry.id   AF-A0A2E4IEF8-F1
#
_cell.length_a   1.000
_cell.length_b   1.000
_cell.length_c   1.000
_cell.angle_alpha   90.00
_cell.angle_beta   90.00
_cell.angle_gamma   90.00
#
_symmetry.space_group_name_H-M   'P 1'
#
loop_
_entity.id
_entity.type
_entity.pdbx_description
1 polymer ?
#
loop_
_entity_poly.entity_id
_entity_poly.type
_entity_poly.pdbx_seq_one_letter_code
_entity_poly.pdbx_strand_id
1 'polypeptide(L)' 'MVKDSVVNKSNIGAGGKSKAEEIKEIKELLDSGAIDDDEFKQMKKEIFGK' A
#
# COMPACT_ATOMS: atom_id res chain seq x y z
N MET A 1 11.56 5.01 -38.81
CA MET A 1 11.57 5.33 -37.36
C MET A 1 10.63 4.37 -36.67
N VAL A 2 11.19 3.31 -36.10
CA VAL A 2 10.45 2.43 -35.20
C VAL A 2 10.24 3.26 -33.93
N LYS A 3 8.99 3.44 -33.52
CA LYS A 3 8.69 4.04 -32.21
C LYS A 3 9.05 2.97 -31.19
N ASP A 4 10.29 2.99 -30.73
CA ASP A 4 10.72 2.26 -29.54
C ASP A 4 9.76 2.64 -28.42
N SER A 5 8.78 1.75 -28.20
CA SER A 5 7.83 1.84 -27.12
C SER A 5 8.60 1.60 -25.84
N VAL A 6 9.33 2.62 -25.40
CA VAL A 6 9.78 2.80 -24.04
C VAL A 6 8.55 3.14 -23.20
N VAL A 7 7.60 2.21 -23.16
CA VAL A 7 6.72 2.08 -22.02
C VAL A 7 7.33 0.94 -21.25
N ASN A 8 8.35 1.32 -20.49
CA ASN A 8 8.86 0.57 -19.37
C ASN A 8 7.70 0.35 -18.40
N LYS A 9 6.83 -0.63 -18.72
CA LYS A 9 5.88 -1.20 -17.79
C LYS A 9 6.61 -2.23 -16.94
N SER A 10 7.78 -1.83 -16.44
CA SER A 10 8.20 -2.18 -15.10
C SER A 10 7.06 -1.74 -14.17
N ASN A 11 6.07 -2.62 -14.02
CA ASN A 11 5.32 -2.75 -12.79
C ASN A 11 6.27 -3.29 -11.71
N ILE A 12 7.39 -2.58 -11.50
CA ILE A 12 8.22 -2.70 -10.32
C ILE A 12 7.33 -2.12 -9.23
N GLY A 13 6.62 -3.00 -8.52
CA GLY A 13 5.77 -2.57 -7.41
C GLY A 13 4.65 -3.50 -7.00
N ALA A 14 4.29 -4.53 -7.77
CA ALA A 14 3.33 -5.54 -7.31
C ALA A 14 3.91 -6.53 -6.28
N GLY A 15 4.93 -6.13 -5.50
CA GLY A 15 5.70 -7.03 -4.65
C GLY A 15 6.52 -6.35 -3.55
N GLY A 16 5.97 -5.35 -2.86
CA GLY A 16 6.62 -4.74 -1.69
C GLY A 16 6.08 -5.26 -0.35
N LYS A 17 4.77 -5.14 -0.15
CA LYS A 17 3.95 -5.83 0.86
C LYS A 17 2.56 -5.89 0.22
N SER A 18 1.84 -7.01 0.32
CA SER A 18 0.46 -7.01 -0.19
C SER A 18 -0.33 -5.98 0.62
N LYS A 19 -1.21 -5.19 0.00
CA LYS A 19 -2.10 -4.26 0.71
C LYS A 19 -2.79 -4.92 1.91
N ALA A 20 -3.09 -6.22 1.78
CA ALA A 20 -3.65 -7.05 2.85
C ALA A 20 -2.71 -7.24 4.06
N GLU A 21 -1.41 -7.37 3.84
CA GLU A 21 -0.39 -7.52 4.89
C GLU A 21 -0.25 -6.23 5.69
N GLU A 22 -0.19 -5.08 5.01
CA GLU A 22 -0.11 -3.77 5.68
C GLU A 22 -1.39 -3.49 6.50
N ILE A 23 -2.58 -3.80 5.98
CA ILE A 23 -3.83 -3.67 6.75
C ILE A 23 -3.81 -4.54 8.00
N LYS A 24 -3.22 -5.73 7.93
CA LYS A 24 -3.13 -6.65 9.07
C LYS A 24 -2.19 -6.11 10.15
N GLU A 25 -1.05 -5.56 9.74
CA GLU A 25 -0.07 -4.92 10.63
C GLU A 25 -0.69 -3.71 11.35
N ILE A 26 -1.37 -2.82 10.62
CA ILE A 26 -2.06 -1.66 11.18
C ILE A 26 -3.21 -2.10 12.11
N LYS A 27 -3.89 -3.21 11.80
CA LYS A 27 -4.95 -3.74 12.67
C LYS A 27 -4.40 -4.24 14.00
N GLU A 28 -3.25 -4.91 13.99
CA GLU A 28 -2.56 -5.31 15.24
C GLU A 28 -2.12 -4.09 16.06
N LEU A 29 -1.71 -3.00 15.40
CA LEU A 29 -1.42 -1.73 16.09
C LEU A 29 -2.68 -1.11 16.72
N LEU A 30 -3.83 -1.19 16.04
CA LEU A 30 -5.11 -0.71 16.58
C LEU A 30 -5.58 -1.57 17.77
N ASP A 31 -5.53 -2.90 17.65
CA ASP A 31 -5.91 -3.84 18.72
C ASP A 31 -4.98 -3.73 19.95
N SER A 32 -3.71 -3.39 19.73
CA SER A 32 -2.76 -3.10 20.82
C SER A 32 -2.91 -1.70 21.42
N GLY A 33 -3.76 -0.85 20.85
CA GLY A 33 -3.95 0.54 21.27
C GLY A 33 -2.73 1.43 20.99
N ALA A 34 -1.84 1.01 20.08
CA ALA A 34 -0.68 1.77 19.65
C ALA A 34 -1.04 2.91 18.69
N ILE A 35 -2.17 2.76 17.99
CA ILE A 35 -2.76 3.79 17.11
C ILE A 35 -4.25 3.91 17.37
N ASP A 36 -4.82 5.04 16.95
CA ASP A 36 -6.25 5.31 17.01
C ASP A 36 -7.00 4.85 15.73
N ASP A 37 -8.34 4.81 15.80
CA ASP A 37 -9.19 4.56 14.63
C ASP A 37 -8.95 5.55 13.46
N ASP A 38 -8.61 6.81 13.76
CA ASP A 38 -8.31 7.82 12.74
C ASP A 38 -6.96 7.55 12.04
N GLU A 39 -5.94 7.17 12.81
CA GLU A 39 -4.64 6.74 12.26
C GLU A 39 -4.79 5.47 11.41
N PHE A 40 -5.57 4.48 11.88
CA PHE A 40 -5.87 3.27 11.11
C PHE A 40 -6.52 3.60 9.76
N LYS A 41 -7.48 4.53 9.73
CA LYS A 41 -8.15 4.97 8.48
C LYS A 41 -7.19 5.70 7.55
N GLN A 42 -6.34 6.58 8.08
CA GLN A 42 -5.36 7.31 7.28
C GLN A 42 -4.34 6.36 6.65
N MET A 43 -3.77 5.45 7.42
CA MET A 43 -2.81 4.46 6.91
C MET A 43 -3.46 3.51 5.90
N LYS A 44 -4.67 3.01 6.18
CA LYS A 44 -5.44 2.20 5.21
C LYS A 44 -5.66 2.96 3.89
N LYS A 45 -5.97 4.25 3.94
CA LYS A 45 -6.18 5.06 2.74
C LYS A 45 -4.92 5.24 1.90
N GLU A 46 -3.76 5.41 2.54
CA GLU A 46 -2.45 5.46 1.88
C GLU A 46 -2.15 4.13 1.16
N ILE A 47 -2.43 2.99 1.81
CA ILE A 47 -2.23 1.64 1.24
C ILE A 47 -3.13 1.38 0.04
N PHE A 48 -4.42 1.74 0.17
CA PHE A 48 -5.33 1.54 -0.94
C PHE A 48 -4.99 2.43 -2.13
N GLY A 49 -4.25 3.53 -1.92
CA GLY A 49 -3.99 4.54 -2.93
C GLY A 49 -5.29 5.20 -3.34
N LYS A 50 -5.27 6.51 -3.58
CA LYS A 50 -6.40 7.14 -4.27
C LYS A 50 -6.50 6.65 -5.71
#